data_AF-A0A1I7Y1X7-F1
#
_entry.id   AF-A0A1I7Y1X7-F1
#
_cell.length_a   1.000
_cell.length_b   1.000
_cell.length_c   1.000
_cell.angle_alpha   90.00
_cell.angle_beta   90.00
_cell.angle_gamma   90.00
#
_symmetry.space_group_name_H-M   'P 1'
#
loop_
_entity.id
_entity.type
_entity.pdbx_description
1 polymer ?
#
loop_
_entity_poly.entity_id
_entity_poly.type
_entity_poly.pdbx_seq_one_letter_code
_entity_poly.pdbx_strand_id
1 'polypeptide(L)'
;MADLGWRHAAYMLACSLRVKPTFVHSLVRLCLHFFDNGTSKDSDSTMICQRLCLAIFALSIAYASSRDVDVVAQGSVGHVFPAETAISTVEKPLVANMSDLWCQAFRNSAQKTEVLDAARFVHITGLQTHTAEMRNNHMQAYLHFRNAPLTVAGKYKCNLTTAGGENVYGNMFIYMRPVFHDSSKNIEFVEEDKNFTVIAKPVYSSRESTVVLRCPVLGYPKPTIKWFKDPEMKETDSVEIDTNTLYFNQSQDSAA
;
A
#
# COMPACT_ATOMS: atom_id res chain seq x y z
N MET A 1 -39.03 15.91 28.32
CA MET A 1 -37.87 16.85 28.17
C MET A 1 -36.57 16.35 28.80
N ALA A 2 -36.55 15.28 29.63
CA ALA A 2 -35.32 14.74 30.23
C ALA A 2 -34.53 13.74 29.34
N ASP A 3 -35.11 13.30 28.22
CA ASP A 3 -34.62 12.15 27.44
C ASP A 3 -33.57 12.52 26.36
N LEU A 4 -33.50 13.80 25.99
CA LEU A 4 -32.59 14.28 24.95
C LEU A 4 -31.18 14.64 25.49
N GLY A 5 -31.08 14.87 26.80
CA GLY A 5 -29.84 15.28 27.47
C GLY A 5 -28.81 14.16 27.60
N TRP A 6 -29.25 12.94 27.92
CA TRP A 6 -28.37 11.79 28.09
C TRP A 6 -27.77 11.29 26.77
N ARG A 7 -28.54 11.37 25.68
CA ARG A 7 -28.05 11.03 24.33
C ARG A 7 -26.92 11.98 23.91
N HIS A 8 -27.11 13.29 24.09
CA HIS A 8 -26.04 14.27 23.79
C HIS A 8 -24.82 14.07 24.69
N ALA A 9 -25.01 13.80 25.99
CA ALA A 9 -23.90 13.51 26.91
C ALA A 9 -23.11 12.25 26.51
N ALA A 10 -23.81 11.17 26.09
CA ALA A 10 -23.19 9.93 25.64
C ALA A 10 -22.42 10.10 24.31
N TYR A 11 -22.95 10.88 23.36
CA TYR A 11 -22.25 11.21 22.12
C TYR A 11 -21.02 12.09 22.36
N MET A 12 -21.11 13.06 23.27
CA MET A 12 -19.98 13.90 23.66
C MET A 12 -18.89 13.10 24.39
N LEU A 13 -19.25 12.15 25.26
CA LEU A 13 -18.29 11.24 25.91
C LEU A 13 -17.61 10.30 24.89
N ALA A 14 -18.36 9.78 23.92
CA ALA A 14 -17.85 8.91 22.87
C ALA A 14 -16.89 9.62 21.92
N CYS A 15 -17.14 10.89 21.59
CA CYS A 15 -16.27 11.71 20.76
C CYS A 15 -14.93 12.00 21.46
N SER A 16 -14.95 12.26 22.77
CA SER A 16 -13.75 12.45 23.60
C SER A 16 -12.89 11.20 23.76
N LEU A 17 -13.47 10.00 23.59
CA LEU A 17 -12.79 8.69 23.77
C LEU A 17 -12.31 8.04 22.45
N ARG A 18 -12.42 8.73 21.29
CA ARG A 18 -12.05 8.19 19.95
C ARG A 18 -12.58 6.78 19.64
N VAL A 19 -13.72 6.39 20.20
CA VAL A 19 -14.36 5.11 19.91
C VAL A 19 -15.03 5.19 18.54
N LYS A 20 -14.87 4.17 17.67
CA LYS A 20 -15.56 4.14 16.37
C LYS A 20 -17.07 4.33 16.58
N PRO A 21 -17.72 5.31 15.91
CA PRO A 21 -19.10 5.72 16.20
C PRO A 21 -20.13 4.59 15.99
N THR A 22 -19.82 3.61 15.13
CA THR A 22 -20.67 2.44 14.88
C THR A 22 -20.78 1.49 16.06
N PHE A 23 -19.74 1.37 16.89
CA PHE A 23 -19.71 0.47 18.05
C PHE A 23 -20.53 1.05 19.21
N VAL A 24 -20.40 2.36 19.46
CA VAL A 24 -21.17 3.08 20.49
C VAL A 24 -22.66 3.09 20.14
N HIS A 25 -23.00 3.31 18.87
CA HIS A 25 -24.40 3.33 18.43
C HIS A 25 -25.10 1.98 18.61
N SER A 26 -24.39 0.86 18.42
CA SER A 26 -24.95 -0.49 18.58
C SER A 26 -25.18 -0.86 20.06
N LEU A 27 -24.26 -0.48 20.96
CA LEU A 27 -24.41 -0.67 22.41
C LEU A 27 -25.53 0.18 23.00
N VAL A 28 -25.65 1.45 22.56
CA VAL A 28 -26.74 2.34 22.98
C VAL A 28 -28.10 1.81 22.49
N ARG A 29 -28.18 1.29 21.25
CA ARG A 29 -29.40 0.65 20.73
C ARG A 29 -29.80 -0.59 21.53
N LEU A 30 -28.84 -1.42 21.93
CA LEU A 30 -29.09 -2.62 22.73
C LEU A 30 -29.61 -2.24 24.14
N CYS A 31 -29.00 -1.26 24.80
CA CYS A 31 -29.46 -0.75 26.10
C CYS A 31 -30.86 -0.11 26.03
N LEU A 32 -31.17 0.64 24.96
CA LEU A 32 -32.50 1.23 24.74
C LEU A 32 -33.55 0.16 24.46
N HIS A 33 -33.22 -0.89 23.69
CA HIS A 33 -34.15 -1.99 23.41
C HIS A 33 -34.53 -2.78 24.68
N PHE A 34 -33.62 -2.86 25.65
CA PHE A 34 -33.90 -3.45 26.97
C PHE A 34 -34.72 -2.54 27.88
N PHE A 35 -34.57 -1.22 27.77
CA PHE A 35 -35.39 -0.24 28.50
C PHE A 35 -36.82 -0.17 27.95
N ASP A 36 -37.01 -0.20 26.63
CA ASP A 36 -38.35 -0.13 26.00
C ASP A 36 -39.18 -1.41 26.17
N ASN A 37 -38.54 -2.59 26.22
CA ASN A 37 -39.24 -3.87 26.42
C ASN A 37 -39.40 -4.29 27.89
N GLY A 38 -38.94 -3.46 28.84
CA GLY A 38 -38.85 -3.79 30.26
C GLY A 38 -39.99 -3.25 31.12
N THR A 39 -41.26 -3.43 30.75
CA THR A 39 -42.39 -3.21 31.69
C THR A 39 -42.57 -4.41 32.62
N SER A 40 -41.54 -4.77 33.40
CA SER A 40 -41.67 -5.72 34.50
C SER A 40 -41.85 -4.96 35.81
N LYS A 41 -42.94 -5.25 36.53
CA LYS A 41 -43.33 -4.61 37.80
C LYS A 41 -42.46 -4.99 39.01
N ASP A 42 -41.33 -5.67 38.80
CA ASP A 42 -40.45 -6.13 39.87
C ASP A 42 -39.20 -5.24 40.02
N SER A 43 -39.10 -4.58 41.19
CA SER A 43 -38.03 -3.63 41.54
C SER A 43 -36.63 -4.26 41.52
N ASP A 44 -36.53 -5.56 41.83
CA ASP A 44 -35.25 -6.26 41.89
C ASP A 44 -34.73 -6.62 40.48
N SER A 45 -35.61 -7.00 39.56
CA SER A 45 -35.24 -7.38 38.19
C SER A 45 -34.75 -6.20 37.34
N THR A 46 -35.35 -5.03 37.54
CA THR A 46 -34.95 -3.77 36.90
C THR A 46 -33.60 -3.28 37.42
N MET A 47 -33.35 -3.42 38.73
CA MET A 47 -32.06 -3.06 39.34
C MET A 47 -30.92 -3.98 38.87
N ILE A 48 -31.18 -5.28 38.66
CA ILE A 48 -30.20 -6.24 38.12
C ILE A 48 -29.85 -5.90 36.67
N CYS A 49 -30.85 -5.62 35.81
CA CYS A 49 -30.59 -5.22 34.42
C CYS A 49 -29.78 -3.93 34.32
N GLN A 50 -30.10 -2.93 35.15
CA GLN A 50 -29.36 -1.67 35.18
C GLN A 50 -27.90 -1.87 35.59
N ARG A 51 -27.62 -2.70 36.60
CA ARG A 51 -26.25 -3.05 37.02
C ARG A 51 -25.49 -3.81 35.93
N LEU A 52 -26.16 -4.73 35.23
CA LEU A 52 -25.55 -5.47 34.10
C LEU A 52 -25.16 -4.53 32.95
N CYS A 53 -26.06 -3.62 32.56
CA CYS A 53 -25.79 -2.65 31.50
C CYS A 53 -24.63 -1.71 31.86
N LEU A 54 -24.58 -1.22 33.11
CA LEU A 54 -23.46 -0.40 33.57
C LEU A 54 -22.13 -1.16 33.57
N ALA A 55 -22.14 -2.43 33.98
CA ALA A 55 -20.95 -3.29 33.95
C ALA A 55 -20.45 -3.54 32.52
N ILE A 56 -21.36 -3.85 31.58
CA ILE A 56 -21.03 -4.05 30.16
C ILE A 56 -20.47 -2.76 29.55
N PHE A 57 -21.08 -1.62 29.87
CA PHE A 57 -20.62 -0.32 29.39
C PHE A 57 -19.21 0.00 29.94
N ALA A 58 -18.98 -0.21 31.23
CA ALA A 58 -17.67 -0.02 31.85
C ALA A 58 -16.60 -0.96 31.24
N LEU A 59 -16.93 -2.24 31.01
CA LEU A 59 -16.04 -3.18 30.32
C LEU A 59 -15.74 -2.73 28.89
N SER A 60 -16.73 -2.20 28.18
CA SER A 60 -16.55 -1.75 26.79
C SER A 60 -15.66 -0.50 26.69
N ILE A 61 -15.75 0.42 27.67
CA ILE A 61 -14.85 1.57 27.78
C ILE A 61 -13.43 1.11 28.10
N ALA A 62 -13.26 0.21 29.07
CA ALA A 62 -11.96 -0.37 29.41
C ALA A 62 -11.33 -1.07 28.20
N TYR A 63 -12.12 -1.83 27.44
CA TYR A 63 -11.68 -2.50 26.21
C TYR A 63 -11.34 -1.54 25.06
N ALA A 64 -12.08 -0.43 24.95
CA ALA A 64 -11.77 0.61 23.96
C ALA A 64 -10.47 1.35 24.29
N SER A 65 -10.18 1.59 25.58
CA SER A 65 -8.93 2.23 26.01
C SER A 65 -7.68 1.37 25.85
N SER A 66 -7.82 0.04 25.67
CA SER A 66 -6.68 -0.88 25.62
C SER A 66 -6.13 -1.14 24.21
N ARG A 67 -6.51 -0.34 23.20
CA ARG A 67 -6.21 -0.62 21.78
C ARG A 67 -5.53 0.50 21.00
N ASP A 68 -4.99 1.52 21.65
CA ASP A 68 -4.11 2.45 20.93
C ASP A 68 -2.71 1.84 20.84
N VAL A 69 -2.21 1.66 19.61
CA VAL A 69 -0.85 1.17 19.42
C VAL A 69 0.10 2.29 19.83
N ASP A 70 0.72 2.16 21.00
CA ASP A 70 1.52 3.23 21.58
C ASP A 70 2.80 3.51 20.77
N VAL A 71 3.44 2.45 20.23
CA VAL A 71 4.67 2.58 19.44
C VAL A 71 4.39 2.33 17.96
N VAL A 72 4.68 3.32 17.13
CA VAL A 72 4.40 3.30 15.69
C VAL A 72 5.67 3.49 14.87
N ALA A 73 5.71 2.93 13.66
CA ALA A 73 6.78 3.23 12.72
C ALA A 73 6.54 4.60 12.09
N GLN A 74 7.57 5.44 12.07
CA GLN A 74 7.62 6.67 11.29
C GLN A 74 8.81 6.60 10.33
N GLY A 75 8.72 7.23 9.17
CA GLY A 75 9.77 7.11 8.17
C GLY A 75 9.40 7.68 6.82
N SER A 76 10.22 7.40 5.81
CA SER A 76 9.85 7.71 4.44
C SER A 76 8.64 6.88 4.00
N VAL A 77 7.66 7.52 3.36
CA VAL A 77 6.45 6.83 2.88
C VAL A 77 6.64 6.29 1.48
N GLY A 78 7.31 7.07 0.61
CA GLY A 78 7.67 6.61 -0.71
C GLY A 78 8.67 7.51 -1.40
N HIS A 79 9.37 6.94 -2.37
CA HIS A 79 10.36 7.59 -3.22
C HIS A 79 10.06 7.28 -4.68
N VAL A 80 10.62 8.07 -5.58
CA VAL A 80 10.53 7.83 -7.02
C VAL A 80 11.91 7.47 -7.54
N PHE A 81 12.02 6.33 -8.22
CA PHE A 81 13.20 5.94 -8.95
C PHE A 81 13.37 6.88 -10.16
N PRO A 82 14.50 7.61 -10.27
CA PRO A 82 14.68 8.59 -11.34
C PRO A 82 15.17 7.89 -12.62
N ALA A 83 14.24 7.29 -13.36
CA ALA A 83 14.55 6.72 -14.67
C ALA A 83 14.71 7.83 -15.71
N GLU A 84 15.96 8.13 -16.09
CA GLU A 84 16.31 9.18 -17.05
C GLU A 84 15.99 8.81 -18.51
N THR A 85 15.91 7.51 -18.82
CA THR A 85 15.62 6.99 -20.15
C THR A 85 14.43 6.03 -20.13
N ALA A 86 13.76 5.89 -21.27
CA ALA A 86 12.68 4.93 -21.44
C ALA A 86 13.19 3.48 -21.63
N ILE A 87 14.48 3.28 -21.91
CA ILE A 87 15.08 1.98 -22.22
C ILE A 87 16.20 1.66 -21.23
N SER A 88 16.26 0.40 -20.85
CA SER A 88 17.32 -0.26 -20.08
C SER A 88 17.59 -1.61 -20.73
N THR A 89 18.84 -2.08 -20.81
CA THR A 89 19.15 -3.43 -21.32
C THR A 89 19.94 -4.24 -20.31
N VAL A 90 20.14 -5.53 -20.60
CA VAL A 90 21.00 -6.39 -19.76
C VAL A 90 22.46 -5.92 -19.84
N GLU A 91 22.92 -5.47 -21.00
CA GLU A 91 24.29 -5.01 -21.24
C GLU A 91 24.53 -3.59 -20.71
N LYS A 92 23.50 -2.73 -20.78
CA LYS A 92 23.54 -1.35 -20.28
C LYS A 92 22.33 -1.12 -19.36
N PRO A 93 22.35 -1.68 -18.14
CA PRO A 93 21.24 -1.54 -17.22
C PRO A 93 21.13 -0.09 -16.76
N LEU A 94 19.90 0.42 -16.75
CA LEU A 94 19.60 1.70 -16.13
C LEU A 94 19.75 1.56 -14.61
N VAL A 95 20.59 2.41 -14.05
CA VAL A 95 20.90 2.49 -12.63
C VAL A 95 20.80 3.94 -12.19
N ALA A 96 20.44 4.17 -10.93
CA ALA A 96 20.31 5.50 -10.38
C ALA A 96 20.75 5.60 -8.92
N ASN A 97 21.19 6.78 -8.52
CA ASN A 97 21.30 7.14 -7.12
C ASN A 97 19.97 7.75 -6.68
N MET A 98 19.43 7.30 -5.55
CA MET A 98 18.20 7.86 -4.99
C MET A 98 18.32 8.03 -3.48
N SER A 99 17.40 8.80 -2.90
CA SER A 99 17.37 9.00 -1.45
C SER A 99 17.12 7.69 -0.72
N ASP A 100 17.75 7.56 0.43
CA ASP A 100 17.65 6.39 1.28
C ASP A 100 16.24 6.20 1.82
N LEU A 101 15.83 4.93 1.94
CA LEU A 101 14.67 4.59 2.74
C LEU A 101 15.06 4.67 4.21
N TRP A 102 14.20 5.24 5.05
CA TRP A 102 14.47 5.34 6.49
C TRP A 102 13.22 5.11 7.33
N CYS A 103 13.42 4.58 8.54
CA CYS A 103 12.36 4.36 9.52
C CYS A 103 12.88 4.50 10.95
N GLN A 104 11.98 4.81 11.87
CA GLN A 104 12.18 4.89 13.32
C GLN A 104 10.94 4.38 14.06
N ALA A 105 11.11 3.96 15.31
CA ALA A 105 10.01 3.64 16.21
C ALA A 105 9.71 4.86 17.09
N PHE A 106 8.46 5.34 17.07
CA PHE A 106 8.02 6.51 17.82
C PHE A 106 6.93 6.12 18.81
N ARG A 107 7.13 6.47 20.08
CA ARG A 107 6.16 6.28 21.14
C ARG A 107 5.28 7.51 21.30
N ASN A 108 3.98 7.35 21.11
CA ASN A 108 3.01 8.42 21.16
C ASN A 108 2.80 8.94 22.58
N SER A 109 2.69 8.06 23.57
CA SER A 109 2.48 8.43 24.98
C SER A 109 3.59 9.32 25.55
N ALA A 110 4.84 9.01 25.19
CA ALA A 110 6.02 9.74 25.63
C ALA A 110 6.47 10.83 24.64
N GLN A 111 5.82 10.94 23.48
CA GLN A 111 6.24 11.78 22.35
C GLN A 111 7.74 11.66 22.04
N LYS A 112 8.24 10.42 22.01
CA LYS A 112 9.68 10.15 21.98
C LYS A 112 10.03 9.06 20.97
N THR A 113 11.17 9.22 20.30
CA THR A 113 11.76 8.17 19.47
C THR A 113 12.44 7.11 20.35
N GLU A 114 12.14 5.84 20.06
CA GLU A 114 12.68 4.69 20.75
C GLU A 114 14.06 4.31 20.18
N VAL A 115 14.92 3.78 21.05
CA VAL A 115 16.18 3.15 20.63
C VAL A 115 15.87 1.79 20.06
N LEU A 116 16.51 1.43 18.96
CA LEU A 116 16.33 0.16 18.26
C LEU A 116 17.39 -0.85 18.68
N ASP A 117 16.95 -2.08 18.96
CA ASP A 117 17.80 -3.24 19.16
C ASP A 117 18.10 -3.94 17.82
N ALA A 118 17.09 -3.98 16.93
CA ALA A 118 17.25 -4.53 15.59
C ALA A 118 16.41 -3.78 14.55
N ALA A 119 16.90 -3.72 13.32
CA ALA A 119 16.18 -3.15 12.19
C ALA A 119 16.54 -3.85 10.87
N ARG A 120 15.53 -4.07 10.01
CA ARG A 120 15.71 -4.63 8.66
C ARG A 120 14.62 -4.13 7.72
N PHE A 121 14.94 -4.12 6.43
CA PHE A 121 14.02 -3.78 5.36
C PHE A 121 13.76 -5.02 4.50
N VAL A 122 12.50 -5.26 4.14
CA VAL A 122 12.10 -6.39 3.31
C VAL A 122 11.49 -5.87 2.02
N HIS A 123 12.13 -6.10 0.88
CA HIS A 123 11.55 -5.87 -0.44
C HIS A 123 10.56 -6.99 -0.74
N ILE A 124 9.28 -6.65 -0.76
CA ILE A 124 8.21 -7.65 -0.84
C ILE A 124 8.17 -8.29 -2.22
N THR A 125 8.35 -7.50 -3.28
CA THR A 125 8.28 -8.00 -4.67
C THR A 125 9.41 -8.98 -4.98
N GLY A 126 10.63 -8.73 -4.49
CA GLY A 126 11.78 -9.61 -4.69
C GLY A 126 11.98 -10.66 -3.61
N LEU A 127 11.18 -10.64 -2.53
CA LEU A 127 11.40 -11.43 -1.30
C LEU A 127 12.82 -11.27 -0.72
N GLN A 128 13.42 -10.09 -0.88
CA GLN A 128 14.78 -9.80 -0.42
C GLN A 128 14.75 -9.12 0.95
N THR A 129 15.62 -9.53 1.85
CA THR A 129 15.81 -8.89 3.15
C THR A 129 17.15 -8.16 3.17
N HIS A 130 17.13 -6.91 3.61
CA HIS A 130 18.28 -6.03 3.71
C HIS A 130 18.48 -5.62 5.17
N THR A 131 19.71 -5.73 5.65
CA THR A 131 20.10 -5.22 6.96
C THR A 131 20.06 -3.69 6.94
N ALA A 132 19.55 -3.07 8.00
CA ALA A 132 19.52 -1.62 8.12
C ALA A 132 20.84 -1.07 8.68
N GLU A 133 21.25 0.10 8.22
CA GLU A 133 22.25 0.92 8.90
C GLU A 133 21.55 1.71 10.02
N MET A 134 22.01 1.55 11.26
CA MET A 134 21.46 2.28 12.41
C MET A 134 22.25 3.57 12.66
N ARG A 135 21.55 4.70 12.74
CA ARG A 135 22.11 6.04 12.98
C ARG A 135 21.46 6.71 14.19
N ASN A 136 22.05 7.83 14.60
CA ASN A 136 21.57 8.66 15.70
C ASN A 136 21.35 7.85 16.98
N ASN A 137 22.42 7.20 17.46
CA ASN A 137 22.40 6.31 18.63
C ASN A 137 21.32 5.21 18.51
N HIS A 138 21.25 4.60 17.33
CA HIS A 138 20.29 3.54 16.98
C HIS A 138 18.81 3.95 17.05
N MET A 139 18.49 5.25 16.95
CA MET A 139 17.09 5.69 16.90
C MET A 139 16.50 5.65 15.48
N GLN A 140 17.35 5.57 14.45
CA GLN A 140 16.92 5.58 13.07
C GLN A 140 17.60 4.48 12.26
N ALA A 141 16.83 3.81 11.42
CA ALA A 141 17.27 2.75 10.52
C ALA A 141 17.23 3.26 9.07
N TYR A 142 18.28 3.00 8.30
CA TYR A 142 18.43 3.42 6.91
C TYR A 142 18.72 2.23 5.98
N LEU A 143 18.19 2.28 4.77
CA LEU A 143 18.56 1.42 3.64
C LEU A 143 19.03 2.30 2.49
N HIS A 144 20.27 2.05 2.07
CA HIS A 144 20.96 2.88 1.10
C HIS A 144 20.75 2.42 -0.34
N PHE A 145 20.49 3.38 -1.23
CA PHE A 145 20.30 3.15 -2.66
C PHE A 145 21.32 3.92 -3.48
N ARG A 146 22.55 3.42 -3.49
CA ARG A 146 23.62 3.88 -4.37
C ARG A 146 23.76 2.95 -5.56
N ASN A 147 23.79 3.52 -6.77
CA ASN A 147 23.86 2.79 -8.02
C ASN A 147 22.79 1.69 -8.12
N ALA A 148 21.57 2.03 -7.75
CA ALA A 148 20.47 1.08 -7.61
C ALA A 148 19.90 0.69 -8.99
N PRO A 149 19.73 -0.61 -9.27
CA PRO A 149 19.08 -1.06 -10.51
C PRO A 149 17.56 -0.86 -10.47
N LEU A 150 16.91 -0.89 -11.63
CA LEU A 150 15.44 -0.78 -11.75
C LEU A 150 14.66 -1.79 -10.88
N THR A 151 15.27 -2.94 -10.57
CA THR A 151 14.65 -4.01 -9.77
C THR A 151 14.41 -3.63 -8.32
N VAL A 152 14.98 -2.52 -7.82
CA VAL A 152 14.66 -2.01 -6.48
C VAL A 152 13.27 -1.38 -6.40
N ALA A 153 12.64 -1.04 -7.53
CA ALA A 153 11.28 -0.53 -7.52
C ALA A 153 10.32 -1.55 -6.87
N GLY A 154 9.40 -1.09 -6.03
CA GLY A 154 8.48 -1.99 -5.34
C GLY A 154 8.03 -1.54 -3.96
N LYS A 155 7.31 -2.45 -3.30
CA LYS A 155 6.88 -2.29 -1.92
C LYS A 155 7.95 -2.82 -0.98
N TYR A 156 8.25 -2.04 0.06
CA TYR A 156 9.12 -2.39 1.16
C TYR A 156 8.34 -2.44 2.46
N LYS A 157 8.81 -3.29 3.37
CA LYS A 157 8.40 -3.30 4.78
C LYS A 157 9.62 -3.08 5.66
N CYS A 158 9.60 -2.05 6.49
CA CYS A 158 10.56 -1.91 7.57
C CYS A 158 10.09 -2.70 8.79
N ASN A 159 10.94 -3.56 9.33
CA ASN A 159 10.72 -4.29 10.56
C ASN A 159 11.71 -3.78 11.61
N LEU A 160 11.19 -3.24 12.69
CA LEU A 160 11.93 -2.64 13.78
C LEU A 160 11.65 -3.42 15.07
N THR A 161 12.68 -3.59 15.88
CA THR A 161 12.57 -4.09 17.25
C THR A 161 13.17 -3.03 18.17
N THR A 162 12.36 -2.48 19.08
CA THR A 162 12.82 -1.50 20.08
C THR A 162 13.65 -2.17 21.16
N ALA A 163 14.43 -1.39 21.90
CA ALA A 163 15.14 -1.85 23.10
C ALA A 163 14.17 -2.35 24.20
N GLY A 164 12.90 -1.93 24.17
CA GLY A 164 11.84 -2.45 25.03
C GLY A 164 11.26 -3.79 24.58
N GLY A 165 11.73 -4.34 23.45
CA GLY A 165 11.28 -5.62 22.89
C GLY A 165 10.02 -5.54 22.03
N GLU A 166 9.50 -4.34 21.76
CA GLU A 166 8.34 -4.16 20.89
C GLU A 166 8.72 -4.31 19.41
N ASN A 167 7.89 -5.03 18.65
CA ASN A 167 8.06 -5.17 17.21
C ASN A 167 7.14 -4.22 16.47
N VAL A 168 7.73 -3.36 15.65
CA VAL A 168 7.06 -2.23 14.99
C VAL A 168 7.33 -2.32 13.49
N TYR A 169 6.33 -2.00 12.67
CA TYR A 169 6.39 -2.19 11.22
C TYR A 169 5.90 -0.99 10.44
N GLY A 170 6.57 -0.66 9.35
CA GLY A 170 6.17 0.40 8.40
C GLY A 170 6.18 -0.11 6.96
N ASN A 171 5.25 0.35 6.13
CA ASN A 171 5.26 0.09 4.69
C ASN A 171 5.85 1.30 3.96
N MET A 172 6.69 1.07 2.97
CA MET A 172 7.26 2.11 2.12
C MET A 172 7.23 1.67 0.66
N PHE A 173 7.37 2.63 -0.26
CA PHE A 173 7.24 2.36 -1.69
C PHE A 173 8.34 3.05 -2.50
N ILE A 174 8.96 2.32 -3.42
CA ILE A 174 9.79 2.91 -4.47
C ILE A 174 9.00 2.82 -5.76
N TYR A 175 8.42 3.95 -6.16
CA TYR A 175 7.67 4.08 -7.40
C TYR A 175 8.63 4.23 -8.57
N MET A 176 8.29 3.61 -9.69
CA MET A 176 9.08 3.69 -10.91
C MET A 176 8.13 3.74 -12.08
N ARG A 177 8.34 4.74 -12.94
CA ARG A 177 7.64 4.84 -14.21
C ARG A 177 7.93 3.63 -15.11
N PRO A 178 7.10 3.37 -16.13
CA PRO A 178 7.37 2.32 -17.09
C PRO A 178 8.72 2.54 -17.80
N VAL A 179 9.56 1.51 -17.81
CA VAL A 179 10.84 1.45 -18.53
C VAL A 179 10.88 0.15 -19.32
N PHE A 180 11.16 0.22 -20.61
CA PHE A 180 11.40 -0.95 -21.45
C PHE A 180 12.72 -1.58 -21.02
N HIS A 181 12.68 -2.83 -20.57
CA HIS A 181 13.84 -3.60 -20.16
C HIS A 181 13.90 -4.91 -20.93
N ASP A 182 14.74 -4.95 -21.97
CA ASP A 182 14.91 -6.13 -22.80
C ASP A 182 16.40 -6.47 -22.99
N SER A 183 16.65 -7.76 -23.13
CA SER A 183 17.90 -8.34 -23.64
C SER A 183 18.08 -8.14 -25.15
N SER A 184 16.99 -7.84 -25.86
CA SER A 184 17.00 -7.75 -27.32
C SER A 184 17.34 -6.34 -27.79
N LYS A 185 18.33 -6.21 -28.68
CA LYS A 185 18.68 -4.97 -29.40
C LYS A 185 17.60 -4.55 -30.41
N ASN A 186 16.33 -4.86 -30.13
CA ASN A 186 15.20 -4.68 -31.03
C ASN A 186 14.42 -3.40 -30.73
N ILE A 187 14.93 -2.54 -29.85
CA ILE A 187 14.30 -1.26 -29.52
C ILE A 187 15.29 -0.16 -29.86
N GLU A 188 14.88 0.78 -30.71
CA GLU A 188 15.66 1.96 -31.10
C GLU A 188 15.03 3.21 -30.49
N PHE A 189 15.87 4.13 -30.03
CA PHE A 189 15.43 5.42 -29.50
C PHE A 189 14.94 6.31 -30.65
N VAL A 190 13.86 7.05 -30.41
CA VAL A 190 13.57 8.22 -31.23
C VAL A 190 14.46 9.35 -30.68
N GLU A 191 15.61 9.58 -31.33
CA GLU A 191 16.70 10.44 -30.82
C GLU A 191 16.27 11.88 -30.48
N GLU A 192 15.21 12.39 -31.10
CA GLU A 192 14.81 13.79 -30.99
C GLU A 192 13.78 14.07 -29.88
N ASP A 193 13.18 13.04 -29.28
CA ASP A 193 12.11 13.22 -28.31
C ASP A 193 12.49 12.56 -26.99
N LYS A 194 12.75 13.36 -25.94
CA LYS A 194 12.89 12.90 -24.54
C LYS A 194 11.55 12.42 -23.96
N ASN A 195 10.65 11.97 -24.83
CA ASN A 195 9.34 11.47 -24.54
C ASN A 195 9.47 9.95 -24.56
N PHE A 196 8.74 9.26 -23.70
CA PHE A 196 8.93 7.84 -23.38
C PHE A 196 8.39 6.91 -24.48
N THR A 197 8.68 7.28 -25.71
CA THR A 197 8.28 6.66 -26.97
C THR A 197 9.49 5.90 -27.51
N VAL A 198 9.27 4.63 -27.84
CA VAL A 198 10.30 3.76 -28.40
C VAL A 198 9.75 3.10 -29.65
N ILE A 199 10.61 2.88 -30.65
CA ILE A 199 10.24 2.16 -31.86
C ILE A 199 10.92 0.80 -31.82
N ALA A 200 10.12 -0.26 -31.83
CA ALA A 200 10.62 -1.62 -31.94
C ALA A 200 10.95 -1.95 -33.42
N LYS A 201 11.90 -2.85 -33.63
CA LYS A 201 12.22 -3.38 -34.95
C LYS A 201 11.03 -4.14 -35.55
N PRO A 202 10.88 -4.14 -36.88
CA PRO A 202 9.86 -4.93 -37.55
C PRO A 202 9.96 -6.42 -37.22
N VAL A 203 8.81 -7.07 -37.00
CA VAL A 203 8.70 -8.51 -36.83
C VAL A 203 8.10 -9.12 -38.09
N TYR A 204 8.76 -10.13 -38.65
CA TYR A 204 8.31 -10.85 -39.85
C TYR A 204 7.85 -12.25 -39.48
N SER A 205 6.76 -12.73 -40.09
CA SER A 205 6.17 -14.04 -39.82
C SER A 205 5.51 -14.60 -41.09
N SER A 206 5.43 -15.93 -41.21
CA SER A 206 4.69 -16.58 -42.30
C SER A 206 3.17 -16.47 -42.07
N ARG A 207 2.36 -16.54 -43.14
CA ARG A 207 0.89 -16.34 -43.09
C ARG A 207 0.16 -17.29 -42.14
N GLU A 208 0.71 -18.46 -41.89
CA GLU A 208 0.09 -19.50 -41.05
C GLU A 208 0.66 -19.52 -39.62
N SER A 209 1.60 -18.62 -39.32
CA SER A 209 2.24 -18.54 -38.01
C SER A 209 1.62 -17.47 -37.13
N THR A 210 1.58 -17.73 -35.82
CA THR A 210 1.18 -16.73 -34.83
C THR A 210 2.33 -15.75 -34.59
N VAL A 211 2.06 -14.46 -34.79
CA VAL A 211 2.96 -13.37 -34.43
C VAL A 211 2.87 -13.13 -32.93
N VAL A 212 4.02 -13.02 -32.26
CA VAL A 212 4.11 -12.74 -30.83
C VAL A 212 4.82 -11.41 -30.63
N LEU A 213 4.09 -10.38 -30.22
CA LEU A 213 4.64 -9.07 -29.89
C LEU A 213 4.77 -8.94 -28.38
N ARG A 214 5.98 -8.65 -27.90
CA ARG A 214 6.25 -8.49 -26.47
C ARG A 214 6.46 -7.02 -26.12
N CYS A 215 5.91 -6.61 -24.99
CA CYS A 215 6.16 -5.32 -24.35
C CYS A 215 6.91 -5.58 -23.03
N PRO A 216 8.25 -5.64 -23.05
CA PRO A 216 9.07 -5.99 -21.90
C PRO A 216 9.24 -4.79 -20.97
N VAL A 217 8.14 -4.31 -20.39
CA VAL A 217 8.13 -3.12 -19.55
C VAL A 217 8.20 -3.47 -18.07
N LEU A 218 9.04 -2.77 -17.34
CA LEU A 218 9.13 -2.79 -15.88
C LEU A 218 8.58 -1.49 -15.31
N GLY A 219 7.95 -1.56 -14.14
CA GLY A 219 7.39 -0.39 -13.47
C GLY A 219 6.82 -0.78 -12.10
N TYR A 220 6.72 0.20 -11.20
CA TYR A 220 5.99 0.05 -9.96
C TYR A 220 5.11 1.28 -9.67
N PRO A 221 3.77 1.13 -9.56
CA PRO A 221 3.01 -0.12 -9.65
C PRO A 221 3.13 -0.80 -11.02
N LYS A 222 2.72 -2.07 -11.11
CA LYS A 222 2.75 -2.81 -12.39
C LYS A 222 1.99 -1.99 -13.45
N PRO A 223 2.62 -1.64 -14.58
CA PRO A 223 1.97 -0.84 -15.61
C PRO A 223 0.87 -1.61 -16.32
N THR A 224 -0.19 -0.91 -16.70
CA THR A 224 -1.22 -1.42 -17.62
C THR A 224 -0.75 -1.23 -19.06
N ILE A 225 -0.89 -2.26 -19.89
CA ILE A 225 -0.48 -2.24 -21.29
C ILE A 225 -1.73 -2.29 -22.15
N LYS A 226 -1.85 -1.34 -23.08
CA LYS A 226 -2.91 -1.29 -24.09
C LYS A 226 -2.28 -1.41 -25.46
N TRP A 227 -2.83 -2.28 -26.30
CA TRP A 227 -2.37 -2.50 -27.67
C TRP A 227 -3.32 -1.85 -28.67
N PHE A 228 -2.75 -1.24 -29.70
CA PHE A 228 -3.49 -0.56 -30.77
C PHE A 228 -2.95 -0.99 -32.14
N LYS A 229 -3.84 -1.15 -33.12
CA LYS A 229 -3.53 -1.37 -34.54
C LYS A 229 -3.89 -0.08 -35.26
N ASP A 230 -2.95 0.51 -36.00
CA ASP A 230 -3.10 1.78 -36.74
C ASP A 230 -3.17 3.09 -35.89
N PRO A 231 -2.72 4.23 -36.44
CA PRO A 231 -2.57 5.48 -35.68
C PRO A 231 -3.87 6.26 -35.39
N GLU A 232 -5.03 5.85 -35.91
CA GLU A 232 -6.29 6.63 -35.84
C GLU A 232 -7.41 6.06 -34.93
N MET A 233 -7.23 4.94 -34.23
CA MET A 233 -8.34 4.37 -33.45
C MET A 233 -8.55 5.04 -32.08
N LYS A 234 -9.83 5.29 -31.77
CA LYS A 234 -10.30 5.83 -30.49
C LYS A 234 -10.24 4.76 -29.40
N GLU A 235 -10.27 5.17 -28.13
CA GLU A 235 -10.17 4.31 -26.93
C GLU A 235 -11.14 3.10 -26.93
N THR A 236 -12.20 3.17 -27.75
CA THR A 236 -13.29 2.20 -27.91
C THR A 236 -12.91 0.91 -28.66
N ASP A 237 -11.84 0.93 -29.46
CA ASP A 237 -11.35 -0.25 -30.21
C ASP A 237 -10.12 -0.90 -29.55
N SER A 238 -9.81 -0.50 -28.30
CA SER A 238 -8.69 -1.05 -27.55
C SER A 238 -8.97 -2.47 -27.07
N VAL A 239 -8.10 -3.41 -27.41
CA VAL A 239 -8.09 -4.71 -26.75
C VAL A 239 -7.26 -4.55 -25.48
N GLU A 240 -7.94 -4.53 -24.33
CA GLU A 240 -7.27 -4.63 -23.03
C GLU A 240 -6.78 -6.07 -22.86
N ILE A 241 -5.54 -6.30 -23.29
CA ILE A 241 -4.85 -7.57 -23.05
C ILE A 241 -4.01 -7.36 -21.79
N ASP A 242 -4.43 -7.96 -20.67
CA ASP A 242 -3.72 -7.92 -19.37
C ASP A 242 -2.37 -8.69 -19.39
N THR A 243 -1.85 -9.01 -20.57
CA THR A 243 -0.56 -9.65 -20.76
C THR A 243 0.40 -8.72 -21.49
N ASN A 244 1.64 -8.65 -21.01
CA ASN A 244 2.78 -7.99 -21.66
C ASN A 244 3.11 -8.58 -23.05
N THR A 245 2.27 -9.46 -23.59
CA THR A 245 2.46 -10.14 -24.86
C THR A 245 1.14 -10.15 -25.61
N LEU A 246 1.17 -9.65 -26.85
CA LEU A 246 0.09 -9.73 -27.80
C LEU A 246 0.36 -10.91 -28.74
N TYR A 247 -0.61 -11.80 -28.85
CA TYR A 247 -0.62 -12.90 -29.82
C TYR A 247 -1.55 -12.52 -30.96
N PHE A 248 -1.05 -12.55 -32.18
CA PHE A 248 -1.81 -12.20 -33.37
C PHE A 248 -1.73 -13.36 -34.37
N ASN A 249 -2.90 -13.86 -34.81
CA ASN A 249 -2.99 -14.89 -35.84
C ASN A 249 -3.70 -14.30 -37.07
N GLN A 250 -3.04 -14.36 -38.23
CA GLN A 250 -3.58 -13.83 -39.49
C GLN A 250 -4.74 -14.66 -40.06
N SER A 251 -5.04 -15.84 -39.51
CA SER A 251 -6.11 -16.72 -40.02
C SER A 251 -7.54 -16.22 -39.74
N GLN A 252 -7.73 -15.06 -39.10
CA GLN A 252 -9.06 -14.49 -38.81
C GLN A 252 -9.41 -13.24 -39.63
N ASP A 253 -8.46 -12.63 -40.36
CA ASP A 253 -8.67 -11.40 -41.15
C ASP A 253 -9.11 -11.67 -42.62
N SER A 254 -9.48 -12.91 -42.97
CA SER A 254 -9.90 -13.30 -44.34
C SER A 254 -11.39 -13.61 -44.51
N ALA A 255 -12.21 -13.20 -43.54
CA ALA A 255 -13.68 -13.26 -43.63
C ALA A 255 -14.31 -11.87 -43.46
N ALA A 256 -13.95 -10.94 -44.36
CA ALA A 256 -14.68 -9.70 -44.59
C ALA A 256 -14.67 -9.37 -46.09
#